data_AF-A0AAV4IES1-F1
#
_entry.id   AF-A0AAV4IES1-F1
#
_cell.length_a   1.000
_cell.length_b   1.000
_cell.length_c   1.000
_cell.angle_alpha   90.00
_cell.angle_beta   90.00
_cell.angle_gamma   90.00
#
_symmetry.space_group_name_H-M   'P 1'
#
loop_
_entity.id
_entity.type
_entity.pdbx_description
1 polymer ?
#
loop_
_entity_poly.entity_id
_entity_poly.type
_entity_poly.pdbx_seq_one_letter_code
_entity_poly.pdbx_strand_id
1 'polypeptide(L)'
;MNVKAKVAARNSLLRKLANSNWGADPKTLRTTALALSYSTAEYSSAVWARSCHAKKVDAELNNACRIVTGQLRPTPLPLLYRTAGIAPSDIRRQTHGSTEKLKQEDTLCLTTAIPEPDSKLEGNGSSLHKPSPPPGLCPPFTLPLHASTPRLPASPNNMPV
;
A
#
# COMPACT_ATOMS: atom_id res chain seq x y z
N MET A 1 -2.67 14.09 11.31
CA MET A 1 -3.29 12.94 10.62
C MET A 1 -3.61 11.84 11.63
N ASN A 2 -4.88 11.45 11.80
CA ASN A 2 -5.27 10.42 12.79
C ASN A 2 -5.16 9.01 12.18
N VAL A 3 -3.94 8.53 11.93
CA VAL A 3 -3.65 7.22 11.31
C VAL A 3 -4.24 6.09 12.16
N LYS A 4 -4.14 6.19 13.49
CA LYS A 4 -4.75 5.25 14.44
C LYS A 4 -6.24 5.05 14.14
N ALA A 5 -7.03 6.13 14.06
CA ALA A 5 -8.46 6.01 13.81
C ALA A 5 -8.78 5.37 12.45
N LYS A 6 -7.98 5.65 11.42
CA LYS A 6 -8.13 5.02 10.10
C LYS A 6 -7.87 3.52 10.14
N VAL A 7 -6.84 3.08 10.86
CA VAL A 7 -6.52 1.66 11.06
C VAL A 7 -7.59 0.98 11.91
N ALA A 8 -8.07 1.64 12.98
CA ALA A 8 -9.15 1.13 13.82
C ALA A 8 -10.46 0.90 13.02
N ALA A 9 -10.82 1.84 12.14
CA ALA A 9 -11.99 1.70 11.27
C ALA A 9 -11.86 0.47 10.33
N ARG A 10 -10.65 0.21 9.81
CA ARG A 10 -10.36 -0.97 8.98
C ARG A 10 -10.40 -2.27 9.77
N ASN A 11 -9.89 -2.25 11.00
CA ASN A 11 -9.98 -3.38 11.92
C ASN A 11 -11.43 -3.74 12.25
N SER A 12 -12.36 -2.77 12.28
CA SER A 12 -13.78 -3.06 12.43
C SER A 12 -14.37 -3.82 11.24
N LEU A 13 -13.93 -3.53 10.01
CA LEU A 13 -14.31 -4.33 8.83
C LEU A 13 -13.70 -5.74 8.90
N LEU A 14 -12.42 -5.83 9.24
CA LEU A 14 -11.71 -7.10 9.40
C LEU A 14 -12.38 -8.00 10.45
N ARG A 15 -12.88 -7.41 11.55
CA ARG A 15 -13.62 -8.13 12.60
C ARG A 15 -14.95 -8.67 12.12
N LYS A 16 -15.67 -7.92 11.27
CA LYS A 16 -16.93 -8.39 10.68
C LYS A 16 -16.68 -9.61 9.78
N LEU A 17 -15.62 -9.58 8.99
CA LEU A 17 -15.22 -10.72 8.15
C LEU A 17 -14.83 -11.93 8.99
N ALA A 18 -14.02 -11.74 10.03
CA ALA A 18 -13.59 -12.83 10.92
C ALA A 18 -14.74 -13.50 11.69
N ASN A 19 -15.84 -12.79 11.93
CA ASN A 19 -17.04 -13.31 12.60
C ASN A 19 -18.11 -13.84 11.63
N SER A 20 -17.80 -13.94 10.33
CA SER A 20 -18.73 -14.42 9.31
C SER A 20 -18.27 -15.76 8.73
N ASN A 21 -19.20 -16.59 8.27
CA ASN A 21 -18.86 -17.87 7.64
C ASN A 21 -18.23 -17.69 6.24
N TRP A 22 -18.40 -16.53 5.62
CA TRP A 22 -17.83 -16.20 4.31
C TRP A 22 -16.43 -15.57 4.46
N GLY A 23 -15.38 -16.30 4.07
CA GLY A 23 -14.04 -15.73 3.98
C GLY A 23 -13.28 -15.59 5.32
N ALA A 24 -13.70 -16.29 6.38
CA ALA A 24 -12.96 -16.39 7.64
C ALA A 24 -11.74 -17.33 7.59
N ASP A 25 -11.31 -17.76 6.39
CA ASP A 25 -10.07 -18.49 6.22
C ASP A 25 -8.88 -17.63 6.70
N PRO A 26 -7.94 -18.18 7.51
CA PRO A 26 -6.78 -17.45 8.02
C PRO A 26 -5.95 -16.74 6.95
N LYS A 27 -5.79 -17.34 5.76
CA LYS A 27 -5.06 -16.76 4.62
C LYS A 27 -5.80 -15.55 4.05
N THR A 28 -7.11 -15.64 3.94
CA THR A 28 -7.98 -14.54 3.47
C THR A 28 -7.97 -13.39 4.47
N LEU A 29 -8.11 -13.67 5.77
CA LEU A 29 -8.05 -12.66 6.83
C LEU A 29 -6.68 -11.97 6.87
N ARG A 30 -5.59 -12.74 6.74
CA ARG A 30 -4.23 -12.19 6.68
C ARG A 30 -4.06 -11.25 5.49
N THR A 31 -4.45 -11.69 4.30
CA THR A 31 -4.34 -10.89 3.07
C THR A 31 -5.17 -9.61 3.19
N THR A 32 -6.37 -9.72 3.73
CA THR A 32 -7.27 -8.58 3.96
C THR A 32 -6.70 -7.60 4.99
N ALA A 33 -6.10 -8.10 6.08
CA ALA A 33 -5.44 -7.26 7.06
C ALA A 33 -4.27 -6.48 6.45
N LEU A 34 -3.49 -7.12 5.57
CA LEU A 34 -2.40 -6.45 4.84
C LEU A 34 -2.95 -5.36 3.89
N ALA A 35 -3.97 -5.70 3.11
CA ALA A 35 -4.57 -4.82 2.11
C ALA A 35 -5.29 -3.62 2.72
N LEU A 36 -5.99 -3.80 3.85
CA LEU A 36 -6.75 -2.74 4.50
C LEU A 36 -5.92 -2.00 5.54
N SER A 37 -5.49 -2.70 6.59
CA SER A 37 -4.91 -2.10 7.80
C SER A 37 -3.45 -1.71 7.61
N TYR A 38 -2.61 -2.63 7.13
CA TYR A 38 -1.18 -2.38 6.98
C TYR A 38 -0.89 -1.38 5.86
N SER A 39 -1.52 -1.50 4.69
CA SER A 39 -1.36 -0.54 3.58
C SER A 39 -1.56 0.91 4.03
N THR A 40 -2.51 1.15 4.92
CA THR A 40 -2.88 2.49 5.39
C THR A 40 -1.95 3.03 6.45
N ALA A 41 -1.37 2.15 7.27
CA ALA A 41 -0.28 2.54 8.15
C ALA A 41 1.00 2.79 7.32
N GLU A 42 1.32 1.92 6.38
CA GLU A 42 2.62 1.90 5.72
C GLU A 42 2.79 3.01 4.68
N TYR A 43 1.71 3.40 3.98
CA TYR A 43 1.73 4.38 2.90
C TYR A 43 2.44 5.69 3.27
N SER A 44 2.19 6.24 4.46
CA SER A 44 2.81 7.50 4.92
C SER A 44 3.83 7.29 6.04
N SER A 45 4.24 6.05 6.28
CA SER A 45 5.08 5.69 7.42
C SER A 45 6.41 6.43 7.43
N ALA A 46 7.04 6.69 6.27
CA ALA A 46 8.26 7.47 6.17
C ALA A 46 8.16 8.87 6.83
N VAL A 47 6.98 9.51 6.78
CA VAL A 47 6.76 10.86 7.31
C VAL A 47 6.55 10.85 8.82
N TRP A 48 5.80 9.87 9.35
CA TRP A 48 5.41 9.87 10.77
C TRP A 48 6.15 8.85 11.63
N ALA A 49 6.99 7.98 11.06
CA ALA A 49 7.60 6.83 11.75
C ALA A 49 8.39 7.20 13.00
N ARG A 50 9.00 8.38 13.01
CA ARG A 50 9.82 8.89 14.12
C ARG A 50 9.01 9.64 15.17
N SER A 51 7.69 9.75 15.01
CA SER A 51 6.82 10.47 15.94
C SER A 51 6.39 9.61 17.13
N CYS A 52 5.96 10.27 18.21
CA CYS A 52 5.36 9.60 19.37
C CYS A 52 4.06 8.86 19.06
N HIS A 53 3.44 9.12 17.90
CA HIS A 53 2.20 8.48 17.47
C HIS A 53 2.41 7.07 16.94
N ALA A 54 3.63 6.67 16.59
CA ALA A 54 3.93 5.35 16.05
C ALA A 54 3.44 4.21 16.97
N LYS A 55 3.71 4.31 18.28
CA LYS A 55 3.27 3.35 19.29
C LYS A 55 1.74 3.18 19.34
N LYS A 56 0.99 4.25 19.05
CA LYS A 56 -0.49 4.22 19.03
C LYS A 56 -1.01 3.48 17.79
N VAL A 57 -0.30 3.57 16.67
CA VAL A 57 -0.62 2.82 15.45
C VAL A 57 -0.26 1.34 15.63
N ASP A 58 0.87 1.04 16.24
CA ASP A 58 1.32 -0.32 16.54
C ASP A 58 0.28 -1.09 17.36
N ALA A 59 -0.35 -0.45 18.35
CA ALA A 59 -1.44 -1.05 19.12
C ALA A 59 -2.63 -1.51 18.25
N GLU A 60 -3.00 -0.73 17.23
CA GLU A 60 -4.08 -1.12 16.31
C GLU A 60 -3.65 -2.20 15.32
N LEU A 61 -2.40 -2.20 14.86
CA LEU A 61 -1.86 -3.28 14.04
C LEU A 61 -1.78 -4.60 14.82
N ASN A 62 -1.49 -4.53 16.11
CA ASN A 62 -1.50 -5.68 17.03
C ASN A 62 -2.92 -6.24 17.22
N ASN A 63 -3.94 -5.37 17.22
CA ASN A 63 -5.34 -5.80 17.20
C ASN A 63 -5.69 -6.49 15.87
N ALA A 64 -5.19 -5.99 14.74
CA ALA A 64 -5.39 -6.64 13.44
C ALA A 64 -4.83 -8.07 13.45
N CYS A 65 -3.60 -8.27 13.92
CA CYS A 65 -3.00 -9.61 14.04
C CYS A 65 -3.82 -10.55 14.95
N ARG A 66 -4.40 -10.03 16.04
CA ARG A 66 -5.28 -10.81 16.92
C ARG A 66 -6.57 -11.23 16.22
N ILE A 67 -7.16 -10.36 15.41
CA ILE A 67 -8.35 -10.71 14.60
C ILE A 67 -8.00 -11.80 13.58
N VAL A 68 -6.85 -11.68 12.89
CA VAL A 68 -6.40 -12.67 11.89
C VAL A 68 -6.15 -14.06 12.51
N THR A 69 -5.57 -14.09 13.70
CA THR A 69 -5.14 -15.35 14.35
C THR A 69 -6.14 -15.89 15.37
N GLY A 70 -7.21 -15.16 15.67
CA GLY A 70 -8.18 -15.49 16.72
C GLY A 70 -7.60 -15.51 18.14
N GLN A 71 -6.39 -14.97 18.35
CA GLN A 71 -5.68 -15.09 19.63
C GLN A 71 -6.19 -14.09 20.67
N LEU A 72 -6.22 -14.53 21.92
CA LEU A 72 -6.66 -13.72 23.05
C LEU A 72 -5.66 -12.59 23.36
N ARG A 73 -6.14 -11.56 24.07
CA ARG A 73 -5.33 -10.44 24.56
C ARG A 73 -4.02 -10.82 25.30
N PRO A 74 -3.99 -11.79 26.24
CA PRO A 74 -2.77 -12.15 26.98
C PRO A 74 -1.67 -12.79 26.14
N THR A 75 -1.95 -13.17 24.89
CA THR A 75 -0.95 -13.77 24.00
C THR A 75 0.24 -12.81 23.81
N PRO A 76 1.49 -13.25 24.04
CA PRO A 76 2.67 -12.41 23.89
C PRO A 76 2.87 -12.00 22.42
N LEU A 77 3.29 -10.75 22.18
CA LEU A 77 3.43 -10.19 20.83
C LEU A 77 4.38 -10.99 19.91
N PRO A 78 5.54 -11.50 20.35
CA PRO A 78 6.42 -12.27 19.48
C PRO A 78 5.74 -13.53 18.91
N LEU A 79 4.95 -14.23 19.73
CA LEU A 79 4.19 -15.39 19.31
C LEU A 79 3.06 -14.98 18.35
N LEU A 80 2.36 -13.88 18.65
CA LEU A 80 1.30 -13.34 17.81
C LEU A 80 1.78 -13.07 16.37
N TYR A 81 2.93 -12.39 16.22
CA TYR A 81 3.49 -12.09 14.91
C TYR A 81 3.93 -13.36 14.17
N ARG A 82 4.54 -14.31 14.89
CA ARG A 82 4.94 -15.61 14.32
C ARG A 82 3.73 -16.39 13.80
N THR A 83 2.66 -16.49 14.59
CA THR A 83 1.44 -17.21 14.20
C THR A 83 0.68 -16.51 13.08
N ALA A 84 0.62 -15.17 13.08
CA ALA A 84 0.06 -14.41 11.96
C ALA A 84 0.93 -14.52 10.69
N GLY A 85 2.22 -14.85 10.86
CA GLY A 85 3.28 -14.77 9.88
C GLY A 85 3.46 -13.36 9.29
N ILE A 86 3.11 -12.34 10.07
CA ILE A 86 3.29 -10.93 9.72
C ILE A 86 4.45 -10.39 10.55
N ALA A 87 5.43 -9.77 9.91
CA ALA A 87 6.55 -9.14 10.61
C ALA A 87 6.07 -8.04 11.58
N PRO A 88 6.73 -7.84 12.73
CA PRO A 88 6.43 -6.74 13.66
C PRO A 88 6.36 -5.39 12.94
N SER A 89 5.42 -4.54 13.36
CA SER A 89 5.15 -3.26 12.70
C SER A 89 6.33 -2.30 12.69
N ASP A 90 7.19 -2.37 13.71
CA ASP A 90 8.39 -1.55 13.79
C ASP A 90 9.43 -1.93 12.71
N ILE A 91 9.66 -3.23 12.53
CA ILE A 91 10.57 -3.74 11.49
C ILE A 91 10.05 -3.33 10.11
N ARG A 92 8.76 -3.56 9.84
CA ARG A 92 8.14 -3.21 8.55
C ARG A 92 8.28 -1.71 8.25
N ARG A 93 8.02 -0.87 9.24
CA ARG A 93 8.15 0.58 9.13
C ARG A 93 9.59 1.03 8.88
N GLN A 94 10.57 0.42 9.56
CA GLN A 94 11.98 0.69 9.32
C GLN A 94 12.38 0.32 7.88
N THR A 95 11.93 -0.84 7.39
CA THR A 95 12.15 -1.25 5.99
C THR A 95 11.58 -0.21 5.01
N HIS A 96 10.32 0.22 5.20
CA HIS A 96 9.72 1.25 4.34
C HIS A 96 10.50 2.58 4.37
N GLY A 97 10.93 3.01 5.55
CA GLY A 97 11.74 4.23 5.70
C GLY A 97 13.10 4.12 5.01
N SER A 98 13.79 2.98 5.16
CA SER A 98 15.08 2.76 4.49
C SER A 98 14.93 2.67 2.98
N THR A 99 13.91 1.99 2.46
CA THR A 99 13.64 1.95 1.02
C THR A 99 13.41 3.33 0.44
N GLU A 100 12.71 4.22 1.14
CA GLU A 100 12.49 5.59 0.66
C GLU A 100 13.76 6.43 0.67
N LYS A 101 14.60 6.28 1.71
CA LYS A 101 15.92 6.93 1.76
C LYS A 101 16.81 6.51 0.60
N LEU A 102 16.87 5.20 0.31
CA LEU A 102 17.66 4.66 -0.80
C LEU A 102 17.23 5.28 -2.14
N LYS A 103 15.92 5.37 -2.41
CA LYS A 103 15.43 6.04 -3.63
C LYS A 103 15.88 7.51 -3.72
N GLN A 104 15.90 8.20 -2.59
CA GLN A 104 16.32 9.60 -2.54
C GLN A 104 17.83 9.75 -2.76
N GLU A 105 18.64 8.86 -2.19
CA GLU A 105 20.09 8.78 -2.38
C GLU A 105 20.44 8.45 -3.85
N ASP A 106 19.74 7.49 -4.47
CA ASP A 106 19.88 7.15 -5.89
C ASP A 106 19.53 8.35 -6.78
N THR A 107 18.45 9.08 -6.45
CA THR A 107 18.05 10.29 -7.18
C THR A 107 19.10 11.39 -7.04
N LEU A 108 19.65 11.60 -5.83
CA LEU A 108 20.68 12.60 -5.59
C LEU A 108 21.97 12.31 -6.37
N CYS A 109 22.38 11.04 -6.44
CA CYS A 109 23.54 10.62 -7.22
C CYS A 109 23.40 10.95 -8.72
N LEU A 110 22.17 10.88 -9.27
CA LEU A 110 21.88 11.27 -10.65
C LEU A 110 21.89 12.80 -10.84
N THR A 111 21.57 13.58 -9.80
CA THR A 111 21.61 15.06 -9.86
C THR A 111 23.00 15.64 -9.69
N THR A 112 23.87 15.03 -8.88
CA THR A 112 25.27 15.45 -8.69
C THR A 112 26.18 15.14 -9.87
N ALA A 113 25.69 14.42 -10.89
CA ALA A 113 26.40 14.12 -12.12
C ALA A 113 26.14 15.15 -13.25
N ILE A 114 25.36 16.20 -13.00
CA ILE A 114 25.24 17.35 -13.92
C ILE A 114 26.44 18.26 -13.61
N PRO A 115 27.39 18.47 -14.55
CA PRO A 115 28.46 19.43 -14.33
C PRO A 115 27.86 20.81 -14.07
N GLU A 116 28.47 21.54 -13.13
CA GLU A 116 28.18 22.95 -12.80
C GLU A 116 27.87 23.75 -14.08
N PRO A 117 26.87 24.67 -14.06
CA PRO A 117 26.54 25.45 -15.23
C PRO A 117 27.71 26.38 -15.58
N ASP A 118 28.50 25.98 -16.58
CA ASP A 118 29.55 26.83 -17.15
C ASP A 118 28.93 28.17 -17.58
N SER A 119 29.47 29.23 -16.99
CA SER A 119 29.16 30.60 -17.30
C SER A 119 29.42 30.93 -18.77
N LYS A 120 28.37 31.08 -19.58
CA LYS A 120 28.18 32.14 -20.59
C LYS A 120 26.95 31.83 -21.47
N LEU A 121 25.89 32.61 -21.33
CA LEU A 121 24.85 32.73 -22.34
C LEU A 121 24.93 34.14 -22.93
N GLU A 122 25.73 34.28 -23.99
CA GLU A 122 25.60 35.38 -24.95
C GLU A 122 24.54 34.98 -25.99
N GLY A 123 23.47 35.78 -26.07
CA GLY A 123 22.87 36.18 -27.34
C GLY A 123 21.98 35.20 -28.12
N ASN A 124 20.68 35.52 -28.09
CA ASN A 124 19.76 35.65 -29.24
C ASN A 124 19.17 34.39 -29.89
N GLY A 125 17.82 34.32 -29.96
CA GLY A 125 17.12 33.52 -30.96
C GLY A 125 15.83 32.86 -30.47
N SER A 126 14.70 33.55 -30.64
CA SER A 126 13.34 33.04 -30.48
C SER A 126 12.98 31.94 -31.49
N SER A 127 12.40 30.82 -31.04
CA SER A 127 11.03 30.37 -31.38
C SER A 127 10.75 28.96 -30.84
N LEU A 128 9.54 28.75 -30.31
CA LEU A 128 9.07 27.49 -29.72
C LEU A 128 9.20 26.30 -30.68
N HIS A 129 9.91 25.26 -30.24
CA HIS A 129 9.64 23.89 -30.68
C HIS A 129 9.16 23.08 -29.48
N LYS A 130 7.91 22.58 -29.52
CA LYS A 130 7.38 21.67 -28.50
C LYS A 130 8.00 20.29 -28.71
N PRO A 131 8.72 19.68 -27.76
CA PRO A 131 9.12 18.29 -27.89
C PRO A 131 7.91 17.36 -27.72
N SER A 132 7.82 16.37 -28.61
CA SER A 132 6.90 15.23 -28.51
C SER A 132 7.20 14.39 -27.26
N PRO A 133 6.20 13.72 -26.65
CA PRO A 133 6.44 12.92 -25.45
C PRO A 133 7.29 11.67 -25.77
N PRO A 134 8.19 11.25 -24.86
CA PRO A 134 8.98 10.04 -25.05
C PRO A 134 8.09 8.79 -25.00
N PRO A 135 8.36 7.76 -25.82
CA PRO A 135 7.61 6.52 -25.80
C PRO A 135 8.01 5.68 -24.58
N GLY A 136 7.00 5.22 -23.82
CA GLY A 136 7.16 4.10 -22.88
C GLY A 136 7.51 4.48 -21.45
N LEU A 137 6.54 4.99 -20.70
CA LEU A 137 6.47 4.78 -19.25
C LEU A 137 5.05 4.33 -18.90
N CYS A 138 4.90 3.03 -18.61
CA CYS A 138 3.68 2.52 -18.00
C CYS A 138 3.55 3.11 -16.57
N PRO A 139 2.44 3.78 -16.22
CA PRO A 139 2.21 4.18 -14.84
C PRO A 139 1.90 2.96 -13.96
N PRO A 140 2.28 2.98 -12.67
CA PRO A 140 1.95 1.89 -11.76
C PRO A 140 0.44 1.94 -11.44
N PHE A 141 -0.28 0.90 -11.87
CA PHE A 141 -1.65 0.58 -11.46
C PHE A 141 -2.71 1.68 -11.65
N THR A 142 -3.23 1.79 -12.87
CA THR A 142 -4.60 2.26 -13.10
C THR A 142 -5.51 1.05 -13.23
N LEU A 143 -6.28 0.73 -12.20
CA LEU A 143 -7.46 -0.15 -12.34
C LEU A 143 -8.57 0.69 -12.99
N PRO A 144 -9.15 0.30 -14.14
CA PRO A 144 -10.35 0.95 -14.63
C PRO A 144 -11.56 0.40 -13.86
N LEU A 145 -12.28 1.27 -13.15
CA LEU A 145 -13.55 0.94 -12.50
C LEU A 145 -14.72 1.46 -13.36
N HIS A 146 -15.43 0.51 -13.98
CA HIS A 146 -16.83 0.54 -14.48
C HIS A 146 -17.13 1.43 -15.71
N ALA A 147 -17.98 1.08 -16.69
CA ALA A 147 -19.03 0.07 -16.80
C ALA A 147 -19.38 -0.13 -18.29
N SER A 148 -19.79 -1.35 -18.70
CA SER A 148 -20.92 -1.60 -19.61
C SER A 148 -20.91 -3.05 -20.08
N THR A 149 -21.83 -3.82 -19.53
CA THR A 149 -22.20 -5.17 -19.96
C THR A 149 -22.71 -5.12 -21.40
N PRO A 150 -22.16 -5.89 -22.36
CA PRO A 150 -22.89 -6.18 -23.57
C PRO A 150 -23.95 -7.24 -23.26
N ARG A 151 -25.22 -6.82 -23.28
CA ARG A 151 -26.37 -7.73 -23.39
C ARG A 151 -26.31 -8.34 -24.80
N LEU A 152 -26.09 -9.65 -24.90
CA LEU A 152 -26.24 -10.42 -26.14
C LEU A 152 -27.40 -11.42 -26.00
N PRO A 153 -28.03 -11.80 -27.13
CA PRO A 153 -29.48 -12.04 -27.20
C PRO A 153 -29.89 -13.46 -26.84
N ALA A 154 -31.15 -13.60 -26.41
CA ALA A 154 -31.83 -14.88 -26.29
C ALA A 154 -32.16 -15.45 -27.69
N SER A 155 -31.82 -16.73 -27.94
CA SER A 155 -32.52 -17.63 -28.87
C SER A 155 -31.91 -19.07 -28.83
N PRO A 156 -32.52 -20.09 -29.45
CA PRO A 156 -33.47 -21.02 -28.83
C PRO A 156 -32.98 -22.50 -28.85
N ASN A 157 -33.71 -23.38 -28.17
CA ASN A 157 -33.78 -24.85 -28.37
C ASN A 157 -32.49 -25.69 -28.40
N ASN A 158 -32.32 -26.57 -27.40
CA ASN A 158 -32.05 -27.99 -27.70
C ASN A 158 -32.33 -28.90 -26.48
N MET A 159 -33.42 -29.67 -26.56
CA MET A 159 -33.50 -31.05 -26.05
C MET A 159 -32.71 -31.93 -27.04
N PRO A 160 -32.02 -33.03 -26.63
CA PRO A 160 -32.69 -34.31 -26.31
C PRO A 160 -31.93 -35.10 -25.20
N VAL A 161 -32.34 -36.24 -24.65
CA VAL A 161 -33.29 -37.31 -25.00
C VAL A 161 -33.87 -37.84 -23.68
#